data_AF-A0A517MWM0-F1
#
_entry.id   AF-A0A517MWM0-F1
#
_cell.length_a   1.000
_cell.length_b   1.000
_cell.length_c   1.000
_cell.angle_alpha   90.00
_cell.angle_beta   90.00
_cell.angle_gamma   90.00
#
_symmetry.space_group_name_H-M   'P 1'
#
loop_
_entity.id
_entity.type
_entity.pdbx_description
1 polymer ?
#
loop_
_entity_poly.entity_id
_entity_poly.type
_entity_poly.pdbx_seq_one_letter_code
_entity_poly.pdbx_strand_id
1 'polypeptide(L)'
;MNSWFSPLLYLSASSSEGDLRRHIEFLKAENEMLRRRVPKQRIFLDKGERERLMKLGKAIGPGVLKLIKIVHPRTHQRLYQWQRDVKPAKRMGRTKTVESVRQLVIRIARETGWGYGRIVGELRKLRIHCVGRTTVRTILKEEGVNPSPKRGKGTWDEFVKIHADTLWQVDFFSKKVVTKTGLKQAFVLAFLHV
;
A
#
# COMPACT_ATOMS: atom_id res chain seq x y z
N MET A 1 -69.54 24.73 13.76
CA MET A 1 -68.08 24.78 13.55
C MET A 1 -67.75 23.91 12.34
N ASN A 2 -67.47 24.53 11.21
CA ASN A 2 -67.56 23.89 9.90
C ASN A 2 -66.35 23.01 9.56
N SER A 3 -66.70 21.81 9.13
CA SER A 3 -65.94 20.63 8.68
C SER A 3 -65.08 20.87 7.41
N TRP A 4 -64.41 22.02 7.29
CA TRP A 4 -63.60 22.33 6.10
C TRP A 4 -62.26 21.58 6.05
N PHE A 5 -61.77 21.06 7.18
CA PHE A 5 -60.57 20.22 7.22
C PHE A 5 -60.85 18.74 6.97
N SER A 6 -62.11 18.31 6.91
CA SER A 6 -62.46 16.89 6.79
C SER A 6 -61.98 16.24 5.49
N PRO A 7 -62.03 16.88 4.30
CA PRO A 7 -61.48 16.28 3.09
C PRO A 7 -59.96 16.15 3.13
N LEU A 8 -59.26 17.11 3.76
CA LEU A 8 -57.81 17.09 3.92
C LEU A 8 -57.37 16.05 4.96
N LEU A 9 -58.14 15.92 6.05
CA LEU A 9 -57.97 14.86 7.03
C LEU A 9 -58.26 13.49 6.42
N TYR A 10 -59.30 13.37 5.59
CA TYR A 10 -59.64 12.14 4.88
C TYR A 10 -58.58 11.78 3.83
N LEU A 11 -58.00 12.77 3.11
CA LEU A 11 -56.89 12.56 2.17
C LEU A 11 -55.59 12.18 2.90
N SER A 12 -55.36 12.75 4.08
CA SER A 12 -54.22 12.39 4.93
C SER A 12 -54.41 11.03 5.62
N ALA A 13 -55.64 10.63 5.89
CA ALA A 13 -56.02 9.34 6.47
C ALA A 13 -56.25 8.24 5.43
N SER A 14 -56.51 8.59 4.16
CA SER A 14 -56.63 7.66 3.02
C SER A 14 -55.29 7.23 2.47
N SER A 15 -54.19 7.76 3.01
CA SER A 15 -52.93 7.02 3.02
C SER A 15 -52.90 6.18 4.29
N SER A 16 -53.93 5.35 4.47
CA SER A 16 -54.10 4.49 5.63
C SER A 16 -52.86 3.60 5.76
N GLU A 17 -52.47 3.25 6.98
CA GLU A 17 -51.42 2.26 7.23
C GLU A 17 -51.67 0.96 6.43
N GLY A 18 -52.94 0.63 6.21
CA GLY A 18 -53.36 -0.47 5.35
C GLY A 18 -53.00 -0.28 3.87
N ASP A 19 -53.16 0.91 3.31
CA ASP A 19 -52.81 1.20 1.92
C ASP A 19 -51.28 1.20 1.74
N LEU A 20 -50.53 1.80 2.67
CA LEU A 20 -49.07 1.76 2.66
C LEU A 20 -48.54 0.32 2.73
N ARG A 21 -49.18 -0.53 3.54
CA ARG A 21 -48.83 -1.95 3.63
C ARG A 21 -49.04 -2.68 2.31
N ARG A 22 -50.18 -2.48 1.64
CA ARG A 22 -50.46 -3.06 0.32
C ARG A 22 -49.44 -2.59 -0.73
N HIS A 23 -49.08 -1.30 -0.73
CA HIS A 23 -48.04 -0.78 -1.62
C HIS A 23 -46.66 -1.43 -1.35
N ILE A 24 -46.27 -1.62 -0.09
CA ILE A 24 -45.03 -2.30 0.27
C ILE A 24 -45.05 -3.77 -0.18
N GLU A 25 -46.17 -4.46 -0.02
CA GLU A 25 -46.34 -5.86 -0.47
C GLU A 25 -46.20 -5.97 -1.99
N PHE A 26 -46.86 -5.07 -2.74
CA PHE A 26 -46.74 -4.99 -4.19
C PHE A 26 -45.29 -4.76 -4.64
N LEU A 27 -44.62 -3.73 -4.09
CA LEU A 27 -43.23 -3.41 -4.43
C LEU A 27 -42.25 -4.52 -4.04
N LYS A 28 -42.53 -5.28 -2.97
CA LYS A 28 -41.72 -6.45 -2.57
C LYS A 28 -41.86 -7.58 -3.59
N ALA A 29 -43.07 -7.82 -4.10
CA ALA A 29 -43.33 -8.83 -5.12
C ALA A 29 -42.65 -8.46 -6.44
N GLU A 30 -42.78 -7.20 -6.87
CA GLU A 30 -42.11 -6.70 -8.08
C GLU A 30 -40.59 -6.83 -7.99
N ASN A 31 -39.99 -6.41 -6.86
CA ASN A 31 -38.55 -6.59 -6.62
C ASN A 31 -38.12 -8.06 -6.66
N GLU A 32 -38.94 -8.98 -6.17
CA GLU A 32 -38.65 -10.41 -6.24
C GLU A 32 -38.65 -10.92 -7.68
N MET A 33 -39.64 -10.53 -8.48
CA MET A 33 -39.73 -10.88 -9.90
C MET A 33 -38.55 -10.31 -10.69
N LEU A 34 -38.19 -9.05 -10.47
CA LEU A 34 -37.05 -8.42 -11.11
C LEU A 34 -35.74 -9.14 -10.75
N ARG A 35 -35.54 -9.48 -9.47
CA ARG A 35 -34.32 -10.19 -9.04
C ARG A 35 -34.20 -11.59 -9.64
N ARG A 36 -35.31 -12.31 -9.86
CA ARG A 36 -35.29 -13.61 -10.55
C ARG A 36 -34.87 -13.49 -12.01
N ARG A 37 -35.17 -12.35 -12.65
CA ARG A 37 -34.87 -12.08 -14.07
C ARG A 37 -33.50 -11.46 -14.31
N VAL A 38 -32.84 -10.95 -13.27
CA VAL A 38 -31.48 -10.40 -13.39
C VAL A 38 -30.49 -11.55 -13.59
N PRO A 39 -29.71 -11.57 -14.69
CA PRO A 39 -28.82 -12.68 -15.02
C PRO A 39 -27.62 -12.83 -14.07
N LYS A 40 -27.34 -11.78 -13.28
CA LYS A 40 -26.24 -11.78 -12.30
C LYS A 40 -26.73 -12.31 -10.96
N GLN A 41 -26.10 -13.38 -10.48
CA GLN A 41 -26.34 -13.95 -9.14
C GLN A 41 -25.99 -12.97 -8.00
N ARG A 42 -25.19 -11.93 -8.29
CA ARG A 42 -24.81 -10.86 -7.35
C ARG A 42 -24.97 -9.46 -7.98
N ILE A 43 -25.70 -8.59 -7.28
CA ILE A 43 -25.86 -7.18 -7.65
C ILE A 43 -24.73 -6.38 -6.99
N PHE A 44 -23.90 -5.73 -7.81
CA PHE A 44 -22.88 -4.80 -7.34
C PHE A 44 -23.49 -3.41 -7.19
N LEU A 45 -23.38 -2.84 -5.99
CA LEU A 45 -23.89 -1.50 -5.73
C LEU A 45 -22.80 -0.46 -5.96
N ASP A 46 -23.14 0.66 -6.59
CA ASP A 46 -22.29 1.85 -6.61
C ASP A 46 -22.23 2.52 -5.22
N LYS A 47 -21.25 3.41 -5.00
CA LYS A 47 -21.11 4.18 -3.76
C LYS A 47 -22.39 4.98 -3.45
N GLY A 48 -23.00 5.63 -4.44
CA GLY A 48 -24.23 6.41 -4.24
C GLY A 48 -25.43 5.55 -3.81
N GLU A 49 -25.58 4.37 -4.43
CA GLU A 49 -26.64 3.41 -4.08
C GLU A 49 -26.46 2.86 -2.66
N ARG A 50 -25.21 2.56 -2.27
CA ARG A 50 -24.89 2.13 -0.90
C ARG A 50 -25.25 3.22 0.10
N GLU A 51 -24.88 4.47 -0.14
CA GLU A 51 -25.19 5.59 0.75
C GLU A 51 -26.71 5.80 0.90
N ARG A 52 -27.46 5.70 -0.20
CA ARG A 52 -28.92 5.78 -0.17
C ARG A 52 -29.55 4.67 0.69
N LEU A 53 -29.10 3.43 0.52
CA LEU A 53 -29.57 2.31 1.34
C LEU A 53 -29.22 2.48 2.82
N MET A 54 -28.02 2.98 3.13
CA MET A 54 -27.62 3.26 4.51
C MET A 54 -28.47 4.37 5.15
N LYS A 55 -28.76 5.45 4.40
CA LYS A 55 -29.60 6.56 4.88
C LYS A 55 -31.02 6.11 5.20
N LEU A 56 -31.65 5.36 4.30
CA LEU A 56 -32.99 4.80 4.51
C LEU A 56 -32.99 3.74 5.62
N GLY A 57 -31.97 2.88 5.65
CA GLY A 57 -31.83 1.85 6.68
C GLY A 57 -31.66 2.41 8.09
N LYS A 58 -30.95 3.53 8.23
CA LYS A 58 -30.81 4.24 9.51
C LYS A 58 -32.15 4.72 10.06
N ALA A 59 -33.05 5.19 9.20
CA ALA A 59 -34.38 5.65 9.61
C ALA A 59 -35.28 4.51 10.09
N ILE A 60 -35.08 3.29 9.59
CA ILE A 60 -35.83 2.09 9.97
C ILE A 60 -35.28 1.47 11.27
N GLY A 61 -34.00 1.66 11.57
CA GLY A 61 -33.36 1.11 12.76
C GLY A 61 -33.11 -0.41 12.68
N PRO A 62 -33.15 -1.16 13.80
CA PRO A 62 -32.79 -2.58 13.85
C PRO A 62 -33.64 -3.48 12.93
N GLY A 63 -34.88 -3.06 12.64
CA GLY A 63 -35.80 -3.78 11.75
C GLY A 63 -35.33 -3.88 10.29
N VAL A 64 -34.37 -3.04 9.88
CA VAL A 64 -33.83 -3.02 8.52
C VAL A 64 -33.23 -4.36 8.11
N LEU A 65 -32.68 -5.13 9.06
CA LEU A 65 -32.06 -6.44 8.79
C LEU A 65 -33.07 -7.47 8.26
N LYS A 66 -34.36 -7.32 8.58
CA LYS A 66 -35.45 -8.16 8.05
C LYS A 66 -35.88 -7.74 6.64
N LEU A 67 -35.58 -6.50 6.23
CA LEU A 67 -35.99 -5.93 4.94
C LEU A 67 -34.89 -6.00 3.88
N ILE A 68 -33.62 -6.00 4.31
CA ILE A 68 -32.47 -6.02 3.42
C ILE A 68 -32.46 -7.32 2.60
N LYS A 69 -32.59 -7.14 1.27
CA LYS A 69 -32.62 -8.22 0.29
C LYS A 69 -31.40 -8.22 -0.66
N ILE A 70 -30.87 -7.04 -0.96
CA ILE A 70 -29.78 -6.85 -1.95
C ILE A 70 -28.39 -6.95 -1.32
N VAL A 71 -28.18 -6.28 -0.19
CA VAL A 71 -26.92 -6.32 0.58
C VAL A 71 -26.97 -7.47 1.57
N HIS A 72 -25.86 -8.13 1.88
CA HIS A 72 -25.86 -9.12 2.96
C HIS A 72 -26.01 -8.41 4.33
N PRO A 73 -26.82 -8.92 5.29
CA PRO A 73 -27.03 -8.27 6.59
C PRO A 73 -25.72 -7.90 7.33
N ARG A 74 -24.73 -8.80 7.32
CA ARG A 74 -23.37 -8.51 7.87
C ARG A 74 -22.68 -7.33 7.18
N THR A 75 -22.85 -7.17 5.87
CA THR A 75 -22.26 -6.05 5.12
C THR A 75 -22.93 -4.74 5.50
N HIS A 76 -24.26 -4.72 5.65
CA HIS A 76 -24.97 -3.54 6.13
C HIS A 76 -24.52 -3.13 7.54
N GLN A 77 -24.39 -4.09 8.46
CA GLN A 77 -23.86 -3.81 9.81
C GLN A 77 -22.44 -3.25 9.78
N ARG A 78 -21.55 -3.82 8.97
CA ARG A 78 -20.19 -3.30 8.78
C ARG A 78 -20.19 -1.87 8.25
N LEU A 79 -20.99 -1.58 7.22
CA LEU A 79 -21.11 -0.22 6.67
C LEU A 79 -21.67 0.76 7.70
N TYR A 80 -22.66 0.34 8.50
CA TYR A 80 -23.22 1.15 9.58
C TYR A 80 -22.15 1.49 10.63
N GLN A 81 -21.34 0.50 11.03
CA GLN A 81 -20.23 0.69 11.96
C GLN A 81 -19.17 1.62 11.37
N TRP A 82 -18.80 1.46 10.10
CA TRP A 82 -17.83 2.33 9.43
C TRP A 82 -18.29 3.79 9.34
N GLN A 83 -19.59 4.04 9.16
CA GLN A 83 -20.13 5.41 9.19
C GLN A 83 -20.10 6.03 10.59
N ARG A 84 -20.27 5.24 11.66
CA ARG A 84 -20.17 5.73 13.04
C ARG A 84 -18.72 5.92 13.48
N ASP A 85 -17.87 4.97 13.10
CA ASP A 85 -16.44 4.98 13.37
C ASP A 85 -15.72 5.65 12.19
N VAL A 86 -15.87 6.97 12.04
CA VAL A 86 -14.94 7.77 11.24
C VAL A 86 -13.62 7.86 12.01
N LYS A 87 -12.96 6.72 12.19
CA LYS A 87 -11.61 6.67 12.75
C LYS A 87 -10.68 7.05 11.62
N PRO A 88 -9.81 8.07 11.79
CA PRO A 88 -8.78 8.34 10.80
C PRO A 88 -8.00 7.06 10.56
N ALA A 89 -7.71 6.75 9.30
CA ALA A 89 -6.99 5.54 8.93
C ALA A 89 -5.76 5.41 9.83
N LYS A 90 -5.75 4.39 10.69
CA LYS A 90 -4.62 4.12 11.57
C LYS A 90 -3.42 3.91 10.66
N ARG A 91 -2.40 4.77 10.76
CA ARG A 91 -1.19 4.65 9.95
C ARG A 91 -0.62 3.26 10.17
N MET A 92 -0.83 2.39 9.19
CA MET A 92 -0.40 1.01 9.23
C MET A 92 1.07 0.99 8.82
N GLY A 93 1.96 0.70 9.76
CA GLY A 93 3.39 0.69 9.51
C GLY A 93 4.22 0.72 10.78
N ARG A 94 5.50 0.31 10.66
CA ARG A 94 6.49 0.42 11.74
C ARG A 94 6.63 1.89 12.15
N THR A 95 6.56 2.17 13.45
CA THR A 95 6.83 3.50 13.99
C THR A 95 8.16 4.01 13.47
N LYS A 96 8.20 5.26 13.01
CA LYS A 96 9.44 5.89 12.54
C LYS A 96 10.51 5.81 13.63
N THR A 97 11.77 5.76 13.21
CA THR A 97 12.91 5.85 14.12
C THR A 97 12.77 7.11 15.00
N VAL A 98 13.16 7.01 16.27
CA VAL A 98 13.09 8.13 17.22
C VAL A 98 13.80 9.35 16.63
N GLU A 99 13.16 10.51 16.69
CA GLU A 99 13.65 11.73 16.05
C GLU A 99 15.05 12.13 16.51
N SER A 100 15.39 11.91 17.80
CA SER A 100 16.72 12.14 18.34
C SER A 100 17.81 11.35 17.61
N VAL A 101 17.54 10.09 17.27
CA VAL A 101 18.46 9.22 16.55
C VAL A 101 18.56 9.63 15.08
N ARG A 102 17.46 10.08 14.49
CA ARG A 102 17.44 10.65 13.13
C ARG A 102 18.35 11.87 13.05
N GLN A 103 18.22 12.81 13.97
CA GLN A 103 19.04 14.01 14.04
C GLN A 103 20.52 13.70 14.25
N LEU A 104 20.84 12.72 15.10
CA LEU A 104 22.22 12.27 15.31
C LEU A 104 22.84 11.71 14.02
N VAL A 105 22.11 10.89 13.28
CA VAL A 105 22.54 10.35 11.98
C VAL A 105 22.84 11.47 10.98
N ILE A 106 21.95 12.46 10.89
CA ILE A 106 22.10 13.60 9.97
C ILE A 106 23.32 14.44 10.35
N ARG A 107 23.49 14.73 11.64
CA ARG A 107 24.63 15.50 12.16
C ARG A 107 25.95 14.83 11.81
N ILE A 108 26.10 13.54 12.15
CA ILE A 108 27.31 12.77 11.84
C ILE A 108 27.57 12.79 10.33
N ALA A 109 26.55 12.55 9.51
CA ALA A 109 26.72 12.52 8.06
C ALA A 109 27.16 13.87 7.48
N ARG A 110 26.63 14.99 7.99
CA ARG A 110 27.00 16.34 7.54
C ARG A 110 28.39 16.76 8.00
N GLU A 111 28.77 16.45 9.24
CA GLU A 111 30.07 16.84 9.80
C GLU A 111 31.23 16.01 9.25
N THR A 112 31.00 14.71 8.97
CA THR A 112 32.09 13.78 8.64
C THR A 112 32.09 13.29 7.19
N GLY A 113 30.96 13.39 6.48
CA GLY A 113 30.80 12.80 5.15
C GLY A 113 30.90 11.27 5.11
N TRP A 114 30.69 10.59 6.23
CA TRP A 114 30.84 9.14 6.32
C TRP A 114 29.73 8.34 5.62
N GLY A 115 30.13 7.20 5.05
CA GLY A 115 29.24 6.18 4.50
C GLY A 115 28.26 5.62 5.52
N TYR A 116 27.06 5.21 5.07
CA TYR A 116 26.03 4.60 5.92
C TYR A 116 26.56 3.41 6.75
N GLY A 117 27.52 2.64 6.23
CA GLY A 117 28.09 1.48 6.93
C GLY A 117 28.93 1.91 8.12
N ARG A 118 29.69 3.00 7.97
CA ARG A 118 30.51 3.57 9.04
C ARG A 118 29.65 4.21 10.11
N ILE A 119 28.64 5.00 9.70
CA ILE A 119 27.68 5.62 10.63
C ILE A 119 27.01 4.57 11.52
N VAL A 120 26.55 3.44 10.95
CA VAL A 120 25.98 2.34 11.75
C VAL A 120 26.99 1.75 12.74
N GLY A 121 28.25 1.61 12.33
CA GLY A 121 29.31 1.13 13.21
C GLY A 121 29.54 2.07 14.40
N GLU A 122 29.55 3.38 14.17
CA GLU A 122 29.74 4.38 15.23
C GLU A 122 28.52 4.46 16.16
N LEU A 123 27.30 4.39 15.62
CA LEU A 123 26.08 4.28 16.43
C LEU A 123 26.09 3.04 17.33
N ARG A 124 26.63 1.92 16.83
CA ARG A 124 26.78 0.69 17.62
C ARG A 124 27.74 0.88 18.79
N LYS A 125 28.81 1.66 18.64
CA LYS A 125 29.72 2.01 19.75
C LYS A 125 29.01 2.83 20.83
N LEU A 126 28.09 3.71 20.43
CA LEU A 126 27.23 4.49 21.33
C LEU A 126 26.07 3.67 21.94
N ARG A 127 26.09 2.34 21.83
CA ARG A 127 25.03 1.41 22.28
C ARG A 127 23.66 1.62 21.62
N ILE A 128 23.62 2.28 20.45
CA ILE A 128 22.41 2.46 19.65
C ILE A 128 22.32 1.33 18.62
N HIS A 129 21.66 0.24 18.99
CA HIS A 129 21.54 -0.97 18.15
C HIS A 129 20.28 -0.99 17.26
N CYS A 130 19.35 -0.06 17.46
CA CYS A 130 18.03 -0.06 16.81
C CYS A 130 18.06 0.41 15.34
N VAL A 131 19.19 0.90 14.85
CA VAL A 131 19.33 1.48 13.51
C VAL A 131 20.15 0.56 12.61
N GLY A 132 19.52 0.07 11.55
CA GLY A 132 20.18 -0.71 10.51
C GLY A 132 20.76 0.17 9.41
N ARG A 133 21.59 -0.44 8.55
CA ARG A 133 22.17 0.19 7.37
C ARG A 133 21.11 0.77 6.41
N THR A 134 20.02 0.04 6.22
CA THR A 134 18.87 0.47 5.41
C THR A 134 18.17 1.67 6.02
N THR A 135 17.99 1.70 7.34
CA THR A 135 17.40 2.82 8.06
C THR A 135 18.23 4.09 7.90
N VAL A 136 19.55 4.02 8.09
CA VAL A 136 20.46 5.16 7.86
C VAL A 136 20.37 5.64 6.42
N ARG A 137 20.39 4.72 5.44
CA ARG A 137 20.24 5.06 4.02
C ARG A 137 18.92 5.79 3.74
N THR A 138 17.80 5.32 4.30
CA THR A 138 16.50 5.97 4.11
C THR A 138 16.47 7.36 4.72
N ILE A 139 16.97 7.52 5.95
CA ILE A 139 17.07 8.82 6.64
C ILE A 139 17.88 9.80 5.80
N LEU A 140 19.07 9.41 5.37
CA LEU A 140 19.94 10.29 4.58
C LEU A 140 19.35 10.64 3.21
N LYS A 141 18.65 9.69 2.57
CA LYS A 141 17.96 9.93 1.29
C LYS A 141 16.78 10.90 1.45
N GLU A 142 15.99 10.78 2.51
CA GLU A 142 14.89 11.70 2.81
C GLU A 142 15.39 13.13 3.06
N GLU A 143 16.59 13.28 3.63
CA GLU A 143 17.22 14.57 3.92
C GLU A 143 18.10 15.11 2.79
N GLY A 144 18.18 14.39 1.66
CA GLY A 144 19.02 14.77 0.51
C GLY A 144 20.54 14.72 0.78
N VAL A 145 20.98 14.10 1.87
CA VAL A 145 22.40 13.97 2.21
C VAL A 145 22.95 12.72 1.54
N ASN A 146 23.84 12.89 0.55
CA ASN A 146 24.52 11.74 -0.02
C ASN A 146 25.55 11.18 0.98
N PRO A 147 25.47 9.89 1.34
CA PRO A 147 26.29 9.30 2.40
C PRO A 147 27.79 9.25 2.08
N SER A 148 28.26 9.75 0.94
CA SER A 148 29.69 9.91 0.72
C SER A 148 29.93 11.06 -0.25
N PRO A 149 30.59 12.15 0.18
CA PRO A 149 30.89 13.29 -0.68
C PRO A 149 31.80 12.92 -1.85
N LYS A 150 32.56 11.82 -1.74
CA LYS A 150 33.46 11.31 -2.79
C LYS A 150 32.78 10.39 -3.82
N ARG A 151 31.48 10.10 -3.68
CA ARG A 151 30.72 9.28 -4.64
C ARG A 151 29.61 10.11 -5.27
N GLY A 152 30.01 11.12 -6.05
CA GLY A 152 29.12 11.69 -7.06
C GLY A 152 28.77 10.67 -8.15
N LYS A 153 28.04 11.09 -9.18
CA LYS A 153 28.05 10.36 -10.46
C LYS A 153 29.47 10.51 -11.03
N GLY A 154 30.38 9.64 -10.61
CA GLY A 154 31.72 9.60 -11.18
C GLY A 154 31.60 9.41 -12.69
N THR A 155 32.50 10.04 -13.44
CA THR A 155 32.58 9.77 -14.88
C THR A 155 33.09 8.34 -15.09
N TRP A 156 32.81 7.76 -16.24
CA TRP A 156 33.30 6.43 -16.58
C TRP A 156 34.84 6.37 -16.50
N ASP A 157 35.52 7.47 -16.85
CA ASP A 157 36.97 7.60 -16.77
C ASP A 157 37.51 7.55 -15.33
N GLU A 158 36.84 8.20 -14.38
CA GLU A 158 37.20 8.13 -12.96
C GLU A 158 37.01 6.73 -12.40
N PHE A 159 35.94 6.04 -12.81
CA PHE A 159 35.68 4.66 -12.42
C PHE A 159 36.79 3.73 -12.93
N VAL A 160 37.18 3.83 -14.21
CA VAL A 160 38.26 3.02 -14.78
C VAL A 160 39.59 3.31 -14.08
N LYS A 161 39.95 4.57 -13.83
CA LYS A 161 41.20 4.91 -13.12
C LYS A 161 41.28 4.35 -11.70
N ILE A 162 40.19 4.38 -10.94
CA ILE A 162 40.15 3.85 -9.58
C ILE A 162 40.29 2.32 -9.58
N HIS A 163 39.77 1.67 -10.62
CA HIS A 163 39.75 0.22 -10.72
C HIS A 163 40.88 -0.36 -11.57
N ALA A 164 41.63 0.46 -12.32
CA ALA A 164 42.74 0.02 -13.20
C ALA A 164 43.74 -0.85 -12.44
N ASP A 165 44.21 -0.39 -11.27
CA ASP A 165 45.13 -1.15 -10.42
C ASP A 165 44.60 -2.53 -10.00
N THR A 166 43.27 -2.71 -9.98
CA THR A 166 42.58 -3.95 -9.62
C THR A 166 42.06 -4.75 -10.81
N LEU A 167 42.08 -4.19 -12.02
CA LEU A 167 41.54 -4.80 -13.23
C LEU A 167 42.62 -5.66 -13.87
N TRP A 168 42.51 -6.97 -13.66
CA TRP A 168 43.27 -7.96 -14.41
C TRP A 168 42.41 -8.49 -15.54
N GLN A 169 42.87 -8.34 -16.78
CA GLN A 169 42.33 -9.09 -17.90
C GLN A 169 42.87 -10.52 -17.82
N VAL A 170 41.97 -11.49 -17.71
CA VAL A 170 42.32 -12.90 -17.74
C VAL A 170 41.92 -13.45 -19.10
N ASP A 171 42.89 -13.96 -19.84
CA ASP A 171 42.66 -14.62 -21.11
C ASP A 171 43.11 -16.08 -21.06
N PHE A 172 42.44 -16.94 -21.82
CA PHE A 172 42.69 -18.37 -21.84
C PHE A 172 42.83 -18.86 -23.26
N PHE A 173 43.99 -19.40 -23.60
CA PHE A 173 44.22 -19.96 -24.92
C PHE A 173 44.94 -21.30 -24.84
N SER A 174 44.83 -22.08 -25.91
CA SER A 174 45.46 -23.38 -25.99
C SER A 174 46.37 -23.45 -27.20
N LYS A 175 47.58 -24.01 -27.01
CA LYS A 175 48.58 -24.15 -28.06
C LYS A 175 49.21 -25.54 -28.00
N LYS A 176 49.45 -26.13 -29.18
CA LYS A 176 50.22 -27.38 -29.28
C LYS A 176 51.69 -27.06 -29.01
N VAL A 177 52.26 -27.71 -28.00
CA VAL A 177 53.68 -27.65 -27.65
C VAL A 177 54.34 -28.99 -27.95
N VAL A 178 55.56 -28.93 -28.47
CA VAL A 178 56.40 -30.09 -28.73
C VAL A 178 57.04 -30.50 -27.42
N THR A 179 56.75 -31.72 -26.95
CA THR A 179 57.41 -32.36 -25.80
C THR A 179 58.27 -33.53 -26.27
N LYS A 180 59.22 -33.99 -25.44
CA LYS A 180 60.13 -35.11 -25.76
C LYS A 180 59.41 -36.41 -26.16
N THR A 181 58.13 -36.56 -25.82
CA THR A 181 57.29 -37.72 -26.12
C THR A 181 56.19 -37.46 -27.17
N GLY A 182 56.20 -36.29 -27.83
CA GLY A 182 55.24 -35.94 -28.88
C GLY A 182 54.60 -34.55 -28.72
N LEU A 183 53.64 -34.22 -29.58
CA LEU A 183 52.85 -32.99 -29.52
C LEU A 183 51.76 -33.11 -28.44
N LYS A 184 51.76 -32.19 -27.47
CA LYS A 184 50.72 -32.11 -26.43
C LYS A 184 50.03 -30.75 -26.47
N GLN A 185 48.72 -30.73 -26.20
CA GLN A 185 47.96 -29.49 -26.06
C GLN A 185 48.25 -28.90 -24.68
N ALA A 186 48.83 -27.70 -24.64
CA ALA A 186 48.94 -26.92 -23.42
C ALA A 186 47.81 -25.90 -23.35
N PHE A 187 47.26 -25.73 -22.16
CA PHE A 187 46.28 -24.70 -21.84
C PHE A 187 46.98 -23.64 -21.00
N VAL A 188 46.97 -22.40 -21.47
CA VAL A 188 47.66 -21.27 -20.84
C VAL A 188 46.61 -20.27 -20.39
N LEU A 189 46.73 -19.86 -19.14
CA LEU A 189 45.93 -18.79 -18.55
C LEU A 189 46.84 -17.58 -18.36
N ALA A 190 46.55 -16.51 -19.08
CA ALA A 190 47.34 -15.28 -19.08
C ALA A 190 46.63 -14.22 -18.23
N PHE A 191 47.40 -13.53 -17.41
CA PHE A 191 46.95 -12.39 -16.62
C PHE A 191 47.63 -11.13 -17.15
N LEU A 192 46.83 -10.22 -17.71
CA LEU A 192 47.26 -8.91 -18.17
C LEU A 192 46.80 -7.88 -17.15
N HIS A 193 47.75 -7.19 -16.54
CA HIS A 193 47.47 -6.01 -15.72
C HIS A 193 47.24 -4.82 -16.67
N VAL A 194 46.10 -4.13 -16.52
CA VAL A 194 45.67 -3.02 -17.40
C VAL A 194 46.20 -1.69 -16.90
#